data_AF-A0A2E3F8D4-F1
#
_entry.id   AF-A0A2E3F8D4-F1
#
_cell.length_a   1.000
_cell.length_b   1.000
_cell.length_c   1.000
_cell.angle_alpha   90.00
_cell.angle_beta   90.00
_cell.angle_gamma   90.00
#
_symmetry.space_group_name_H-M   'P 1'
#
loop_
_entity.id
_entity.type
_entity.pdbx_description
1 polymer ?
#
loop_
_entity_poly.entity_id
_entity_poly.type
_entity_poly.pdbx_seq_one_letter_code
_entity_poly.pdbx_strand_id
1 'polypeptide(L)'
;MDKAIMLDRIKDYYSFKTDVDFAKFLGITPQVYSNWKGRNSFDAELLYNKCPELNPSWLLCGKEPMITEKELQVNEAKSPYILRKKLTYLEDELKILTEADKIMSESGSQIKKAIKLLTDQFQLTEKELKNVLKEKK
;
A
#
# COMPACT_ATOMS: atom_id res chain seq x y z
N MET A 1 17.35 14.57 21.59
CA MET A 1 16.59 13.47 20.97
C MET A 1 17.45 12.22 21.06
N ASP A 2 16.87 11.06 21.36
CA ASP A 2 17.61 9.79 21.39
C ASP A 2 17.97 9.37 19.96
N LYS A 3 19.24 9.07 19.71
CA LYS A 3 19.75 8.68 18.40
C LYS A 3 19.23 7.30 17.98
N ALA A 4 18.92 6.42 18.93
CA ALA A 4 18.25 5.16 18.63
C ALA A 4 16.86 5.42 18.02
N ILE A 5 16.11 6.38 18.58
CA ILE A 5 14.81 6.82 18.02
C ILE A 5 15.00 7.46 16.65
N MET A 6 16.06 8.24 16.44
CA MET A 6 16.35 8.81 15.12
C MET A 6 16.63 7.71 14.08
N LEU A 7 17.41 6.69 14.43
CA LEU A 7 17.66 5.54 13.57
C LEU A 7 16.37 4.78 13.24
N ASP A 8 15.49 4.57 14.21
CA ASP A 8 14.19 3.93 13.97
C ASP A 8 13.30 4.77 13.05
N ARG A 9 13.27 6.10 13.23
CA ARG A 9 12.54 6.99 12.31
C ARG A 9 13.09 6.93 10.89
N ILE A 10 14.41 6.90 10.71
CA ILE A 10 15.04 6.76 9.39
C ILE A 10 14.69 5.39 8.79
N LYS A 11 14.80 4.33 9.57
CA LYS A 11 14.44 2.96 9.14
C LYS A 11 12.99 2.88 8.67
N ASP A 12 12.08 3.45 9.45
CA ASP A 12 10.64 3.48 9.15
C ASP A 12 10.35 4.34 7.93
N TYR A 13 11.03 5.49 7.79
CA TYR A 13 10.97 6.32 6.59
C TYR A 13 11.31 5.48 5.36
N TYR A 14 12.47 4.80 5.33
CA TYR A 14 12.83 3.92 4.20
C TYR A 14 12.03 2.60 4.15
N SER A 15 11.06 2.40 5.05
CA SER A 15 10.17 1.23 5.11
C SER A 15 10.90 -0.11 5.23
N PHE A 16 12.03 -0.12 5.94
CA PHE A 16 12.72 -1.35 6.28
C PHE A 16 12.04 -2.01 7.48
N LYS A 17 11.63 -3.28 7.33
CA LYS A 17 10.93 -4.03 8.38
C LYS A 17 11.86 -4.47 9.50
N THR A 18 13.14 -4.68 9.19
CA THR A 18 14.12 -5.20 10.14
C THR A 18 15.36 -4.33 10.18
N ASP A 19 15.98 -4.28 11.37
CA ASP A 19 17.27 -3.61 11.58
C ASP A 19 18.37 -4.25 10.73
N VAL A 20 18.26 -5.54 10.42
CA VAL A 20 19.19 -6.28 9.55
C VAL A 20 19.14 -5.74 8.12
N ASP A 21 17.95 -5.53 7.57
CA ASP A 21 17.78 -5.05 6.20
C ASP A 21 18.28 -3.61 6.05
N PHE A 22 18.01 -2.77 7.05
CA PHE A 22 18.49 -1.40 7.05
C PHE A 22 20.01 -1.33 7.22
N ALA A 23 20.61 -2.15 8.08
CA ALA A 23 22.07 -2.25 8.20
C ALA A 23 22.73 -2.64 6.87
N LYS A 24 22.16 -3.63 6.15
CA LYS A 24 22.63 -4.03 4.81
C LYS A 24 22.54 -2.88 3.81
N PHE A 25 21.44 -2.11 3.82
CA PHE A 25 21.28 -0.94 2.96
C PHE A 25 22.36 0.13 3.22
N LEU A 26 22.67 0.38 4.50
CA LEU A 26 23.74 1.29 4.90
C LEU A 26 25.14 0.76 4.56
N GLY A 27 25.28 -0.53 4.24
CA GLY A 27 26.55 -1.18 3.97
C GLY A 27 27.33 -1.57 5.23
N ILE A 28 26.64 -1.71 6.37
CA ILE A 28 27.22 -2.10 7.66
C ILE A 28 26.66 -3.44 8.12
N THR A 29 27.32 -4.07 9.09
CA THR A 29 26.82 -5.34 9.67
C THR A 29 25.68 -5.06 10.66
N PRO A 30 24.74 -6.01 10.86
CA PRO A 30 23.69 -5.87 11.87
C PRO A 30 24.24 -5.66 13.29
N GLN A 31 25.42 -6.21 13.58
CA GLN A 31 26.09 -6.01 14.87
C GLN A 31 26.54 -4.55 15.06
N VAL A 32 27.09 -3.91 14.01
CA VAL A 32 27.45 -2.48 14.05
C VAL A 32 26.20 -1.63 14.29
N TYR A 33 25.11 -1.92 13.59
CA TYR A 33 23.86 -1.20 13.77
C TYR A 33 23.24 -1.39 15.17
N SER A 34 23.29 -2.61 15.71
CA SER A 34 22.85 -2.89 17.09
C SER A 34 23.70 -2.13 18.11
N ASN A 35 25.02 -2.07 17.91
CA ASN A 35 25.93 -1.28 18.74
C ASN A 35 25.64 0.22 18.68
N TRP A 36 25.29 0.76 17.51
CA TRP A 36 24.87 2.14 17.35
C TRP A 36 23.66 2.48 18.23
N LYS A 37 22.61 1.65 18.15
CA LYS A 37 21.43 1.81 19.01
C LYS A 37 21.77 1.69 20.50
N GLY A 38 22.49 0.64 20.90
CA GLY A 38 22.84 0.41 22.31
C GLY A 38 23.74 1.48 22.92
N ARG A 39 24.58 2.13 22.10
CA ARG A 39 25.48 3.21 22.53
C ARG A 39 24.92 4.61 22.25
N ASN A 40 23.68 4.71 21.79
CA ASN A 40 23.05 5.98 21.42
C ASN A 40 23.96 6.83 20.50
N SER A 41 24.47 6.19 19.45
CA SER A 41 25.41 6.77 18.47
C SER A 41 25.07 6.32 17.06
N PHE A 42 25.53 7.05 16.06
CA PHE A 42 25.51 6.64 14.66
C PHE A 42 26.57 7.44 13.90
N ASP A 43 26.93 6.95 12.72
CA ASP A 43 27.74 7.70 11.77
C ASP A 43 26.83 8.64 10.95
N ALA A 44 26.91 9.93 11.26
CA ALA A 44 26.09 10.95 10.62
C ALA A 44 26.48 11.16 9.15
N GLU A 45 27.76 11.01 8.82
CA GLU A 45 28.26 11.17 7.45
C GLU A 45 27.79 10.00 6.58
N LEU A 46 27.86 8.77 7.10
CA LEU A 46 27.33 7.60 6.41
C LEU A 46 25.82 7.72 6.17
N LEU A 47 25.06 8.15 7.19
CA LEU A 47 23.62 8.37 7.04
C LEU A 47 23.31 9.46 6.02
N TYR A 48 24.02 10.59 6.05
CA TYR A 48 23.83 11.66 5.07
C TYR A 48 24.11 11.19 3.64
N ASN A 49 25.17 10.40 3.44
CA ASN A 49 25.53 9.86 2.13
C ASN A 49 24.56 8.79 1.60
N LYS A 50 24.01 7.95 2.49
CA LYS A 50 23.08 6.87 2.10
C LYS A 50 21.64 7.34 2.02
N CYS A 51 21.30 8.37 2.77
CA CYS A 51 19.96 8.91 2.92
C CYS A 51 20.00 10.42 2.62
N PRO A 52 20.14 10.83 1.33
CA PRO A 52 20.35 12.23 0.97
C PRO A 52 19.18 13.14 1.41
N GLU A 53 17.98 12.58 1.56
CA GLU A 53 16.77 13.32 1.95
C GLU A 53 16.73 13.76 3.42
N LEU A 54 17.66 13.28 4.24
CA LEU A 54 17.73 13.68 5.63
C LEU A 54 18.26 15.10 5.75
N ASN A 55 17.52 15.91 6.50
CA ASN A 55 17.97 17.24 6.88
C ASN A 55 19.25 17.13 7.75
N PRO A 56 20.39 17.70 7.33
CA PRO A 56 21.64 17.64 8.10
C PRO A 56 21.49 18.24 9.51
N SER A 57 20.73 19.32 9.64
CA SER A 57 20.46 19.97 10.93
C SER A 57 19.67 19.06 11.86
N TRP A 58 18.72 18.29 11.33
CA TRP A 58 18.00 17.29 12.10
C TRP A 58 18.90 16.13 12.51
N LEU A 59 19.74 15.64 11.60
CA LEU A 59 20.65 14.54 11.89
C LEU A 59 21.67 14.89 12.99
N LEU A 60 22.15 16.14 13.03
CA LEU A 60 23.14 16.59 14.00
C LEU A 60 22.52 17.00 15.34
N CYS A 61 21.40 17.72 15.31
CA CYS A 61 20.84 18.37 16.49
C CYS A 61 19.52 17.73 16.99
N GLY A 62 18.88 16.89 16.18
CA GLY A 62 17.53 16.37 16.44
C GLY A 62 16.45 17.45 16.49
N LYS A 63 16.76 18.64 15.96
CA LYS A 63 15.87 19.81 15.83
C LYS A 63 15.55 20.00 14.35
N GLU A 64 14.47 20.71 14.01
CA GLU A 64 13.92 20.82 12.64
C GLU A 64 13.17 19.57 12.15
N PRO A 65 12.40 19.65 11.05
CA PRO A 65 11.85 18.47 10.39
C PRO A 65 12.96 17.54 9.88
N MET A 66 12.69 16.24 9.97
CA MET A 66 13.60 15.17 9.54
C MET A 66 13.94 15.22 8.05
N ILE A 67 12.98 15.66 7.23
CA ILE A 67 13.11 15.76 5.77
C ILE A 67 13.06 17.23 5.38
N THR A 68 13.95 17.64 4.47
CA THR A 68 14.00 19.02 4.00
C THR A 68 12.86 19.29 3.01
N GLU A 69 12.13 20.40 3.17
CA GLU A 69 11.01 20.77 2.28
C GLU A 69 11.40 20.92 0.80
N LYS A 70 12.66 21.32 0.54
CA LYS A 70 13.21 21.38 -0.82
C LYS A 70 13.29 20.02 -1.51
N GLU A 71 13.45 18.93 -0.76
CA GLU A 71 13.61 17.60 -1.35
C GLU A 71 12.28 16.91 -1.65
N LEU A 72 11.20 17.32 -0.98
CA LEU A 72 9.83 16.91 -1.30
C LEU A 72 9.40 17.36 -2.71
N GLN A 73 10.04 18.37 -3.31
CA GLN A 73 9.64 18.93 -4.60
C GLN A 73 10.57 18.59 -5.77
N VAL A 74 11.77 18.04 -5.54
CA VAL A 74 12.83 17.97 -6.59
C VAL A 74 13.10 16.54 -7.09
N ASN A 75 12.72 15.49 -6.36
CA ASN A 75 13.17 14.12 -6.63
C ASN A 75 12.04 13.07 -6.80
N GLU A 76 10.87 13.47 -7.31
CA GLU A 76 9.70 12.57 -7.48
C GLU A 76 9.98 11.30 -8.33
N ALA A 77 10.97 11.35 -9.24
CA ALA A 77 11.22 10.27 -10.19
C ALA A 77 12.32 9.27 -9.79
N LYS A 78 13.11 9.52 -8.73
CA LYS A 78 14.27 8.67 -8.38
C LYS A 78 14.40 8.28 -6.91
N SER A 79 13.57 8.81 -6.02
CA SER A 79 13.59 8.42 -4.61
C SER A 79 12.92 7.05 -4.40
N PRO A 80 13.63 6.01 -3.93
CA PRO A 80 13.02 4.72 -3.59
C PRO A 80 11.90 4.85 -2.56
N TYR A 81 11.95 5.87 -1.70
CA TYR A 81 10.89 6.15 -0.71
C TYR A 81 9.60 6.62 -1.38
N ILE A 82 9.68 7.65 -2.24
CA ILE A 82 8.50 8.20 -2.93
C ILE A 82 7.88 7.15 -3.85
N LEU A 83 8.72 6.39 -4.58
CA LEU A 83 8.26 5.29 -5.43
C LEU A 83 7.57 4.20 -4.62
N ARG A 84 8.10 3.85 -3.44
CA ARG A 84 7.49 2.85 -2.57
C ARG A 84 6.19 3.32 -1.93
N LYS A 85 6.11 4.58 -1.50
CA LYS A 85 4.87 5.18 -1.01
C LYS A 85 3.79 5.21 -2.09
N LYS A 86 4.17 5.54 -3.33
CA LYS A 86 3.28 5.50 -4.49
C LYS A 86 2.86 4.06 -4.81
N LEU A 87 3.77 3.10 -4.73
CA LEU A 87 3.48 1.69 -4.91
C LEU A 87 2.47 1.19 -3.87
N THR A 88 2.66 1.49 -2.58
CA THR A 88 1.71 1.09 -1.53
C THR A 88 0.33 1.71 -1.73
N TYR A 89 0.26 2.97 -2.15
CA TYR A 89 -1.03 3.62 -2.46
C TYR A 89 -1.75 2.93 -3.62
N LEU A 90 -1.03 2.62 -4.69
CA LEU A 90 -1.59 1.91 -5.84
C LEU A 90 -2.00 0.46 -5.50
N GLU A 91 -1.24 -0.22 -4.64
CA GLU A 91 -1.58 -1.55 -4.13
C GLU A 91 -2.89 -1.53 -3.33
N ASP A 92 -3.08 -0.53 -2.46
CA ASP A 92 -4.32 -0.35 -1.71
C ASP A 92 -5.52 -0.04 -2.62
N GLU A 93 -5.33 0.81 -3.65
CA GLU A 93 -6.36 1.14 -4.64
C GLU A 93 -6.76 -0.09 -5.49
N LEU A 94 -5.78 -0.88 -5.93
CA LEU A 94 -6.02 -2.16 -6.62
C LEU A 94 -6.79 -3.15 -5.75
N LYS A 95 -6.50 -3.19 -4.45
CA LYS A 95 -7.22 -4.06 -3.51
C LYS A 95 -8.70 -3.69 -3.43
N ILE A 96 -9.02 -2.39 -3.36
CA ILE A 96 -10.40 -1.90 -3.38
C ILE A 96 -11.09 -2.27 -4.69
N LEU A 97 -10.43 -2.06 -5.83
CA LEU A 97 -10.97 -2.40 -7.15
C LEU A 97 -11.24 -3.91 -7.30
N THR A 98 -10.36 -4.75 -6.76
CA THR A 98 -10.51 -6.21 -6.82
C THR A 98 -11.73 -6.68 -6.02
N GLU A 99 -11.98 -6.09 -4.85
CA GLU A 99 -13.17 -6.42 -4.06
C GLU A 99 -14.46 -5.96 -4.77
N ALA A 100 -14.43 -4.78 -5.40
CA ALA A 100 -15.56 -4.29 -6.20
C ALA A 100 -15.88 -5.23 -7.37
N ASP A 101 -14.87 -5.74 -8.08
CA ASP A 101 -15.05 -6.70 -9.19
C ASP A 101 -15.67 -8.01 -8.72
N LYS A 102 -15.24 -8.52 -7.57
CA LYS A 102 -15.82 -9.72 -6.95
C LYS A 102 -17.31 -9.52 -6.64
N ILE A 103 -17.68 -8.41 -6.01
CA ILE A 103 -19.09 -8.09 -5.70
C ILE A 103 -19.93 -7.98 -6.98
N MET A 104 -19.39 -7.34 -8.03
CA MET A 104 -20.06 -7.23 -9.33
C MET A 104 -20.27 -8.59 -10.01
N SER A 105 -19.25 -9.46 -9.97
CA SER A 105 -19.34 -10.83 -10.51
C SER A 105 -20.42 -11.66 -9.81
N GLU A 106 -20.47 -11.60 -8.48
CA GLU A 106 -21.52 -12.26 -7.69
C GLU A 106 -22.91 -11.73 -8.03
N SER A 107 -23.06 -10.40 -8.15
CA SER A 107 -24.32 -9.76 -8.55
C SER A 107 -24.75 -10.20 -9.95
N GLY A 108 -23.82 -10.29 -10.91
CA GLY A 108 -24.09 -10.80 -12.26
C GLY A 108 -24.61 -12.24 -12.26
N SER A 109 -24.06 -13.11 -11.41
CA SER A 109 -24.55 -14.48 -11.21
C SER A 109 -25.99 -14.51 -10.68
N GLN A 110 -26.32 -13.63 -9.73
CA GLN A 110 -27.68 -13.51 -9.20
C GLN A 110 -28.66 -13.01 -10.26
N ILE A 111 -28.30 -11.98 -11.03
CA ILE A 111 -29.12 -11.45 -12.14
C ILE A 111 -29.39 -12.55 -13.17
N LYS A 112 -28.37 -13.35 -13.53
CA LYS A 112 -28.53 -14.46 -14.49
C LYS A 112 -29.54 -15.51 -13.98
N LYS A 113 -29.54 -15.81 -12.68
CA LYS A 113 -30.54 -16.71 -12.06
C LYS A 113 -31.94 -16.10 -12.10
N ALA A 114 -32.07 -14.82 -11.78
CA ALA A 114 -33.36 -14.11 -11.82
C ALA A 114 -33.97 -14.09 -13.23
N ILE A 115 -33.15 -13.80 -14.26
CA ILE A 115 -33.58 -13.84 -15.66
C ILE A 115 -34.09 -15.24 -16.03
N LYS A 116 -33.40 -16.30 -15.60
CA LYS A 116 -33.83 -17.68 -15.87
C LYS A 116 -35.20 -17.97 -15.25
N LEU A 117 -35.40 -17.61 -13.98
CA LEU A 117 -36.67 -17.81 -13.28
C LEU A 117 -37.83 -17.06 -13.97
N LEU A 118 -37.61 -15.80 -14.35
CA LEU A 118 -38.62 -15.02 -15.07
C LEU A 118 -38.94 -15.60 -16.45
N THR A 119 -37.92 -16.12 -17.14
CA THR A 119 -38.11 -16.79 -18.44
C THR A 119 -38.99 -18.03 -18.28
N ASP A 120 -38.70 -18.85 -17.26
CA ASP A 120 -39.47 -20.06 -16.96
C ASP A 120 -40.93 -19.70 -16.59
N GLN A 121 -41.13 -18.65 -15.79
CA GLN A 121 -42.47 -18.15 -15.45
C GLN A 121 -43.23 -17.67 -16.68
N PHE A 122 -42.59 -16.89 -17.55
CA PHE A 122 -43.22 -16.39 -18.78
C PHE A 122 -43.70 -17.55 -19.67
N GLN A 123 -42.87 -18.58 -19.85
CA GLN A 123 -43.24 -19.76 -20.62
C GLN A 123 -44.42 -20.53 -20.01
N LEU A 124 -44.47 -20.64 -18.67
CA LEU A 124 -45.58 -21.27 -17.97
C LEU A 124 -46.89 -20.50 -18.21
N THR A 125 -46.87 -19.18 -18.02
CA THR A 125 -48.04 -18.33 -18.22
C THR A 125 -48.50 -18.34 -19.69
N GLU A 126 -47.59 -18.36 -20.66
CA GLU A 126 -47.97 -18.55 -22.07
C GLU A 126 -48.71 -19.86 -22.30
N LYS A 127 -48.26 -20.95 -21.66
CA LYS A 127 -48.89 -22.27 -21.79
C LYS A 127 -50.28 -22.28 -21.18
N GLU A 128 -50.45 -21.68 -20.00
CA GLU A 128 -51.73 -21.53 -19.32
C GLU A 128 -52.72 -20.72 -20.18
N LEU A 129 -52.27 -19.58 -20.74
CA LEU A 129 -53.09 -18.75 -21.64
C LEU A 129 -53.56 -19.55 -22.87
N LYS A 130 -52.66 -20.31 -23.50
CA LYS A 130 -52.99 -21.18 -24.64
C LYS A 130 -54.03 -22.23 -24.29
N ASN A 131 -54.00 -22.78 -23.08
CA ASN A 131 -54.98 -23.77 -22.63
C ASN A 131 -56.36 -23.12 -22.42
N VAL A 132 -56.42 -21.98 -21.72
CA VAL A 132 -57.70 -21.25 -21.49
C VAL A 132 -58.36 -20.83 -22.80
N LEU A 133 -57.58 -20.41 -23.80
CA LEU A 133 -58.10 -20.04 -25.12
C LEU A 133 -58.64 -21.24 -25.92
N LYS A 134 -58.19 -22.47 -25.64
CA LYS A 134 -58.72 -23.69 -26.25
C LYS A 134 -60.04 -24.12 -25.62
N GLU A 135 -60.19 -23.96 -24.31
CA GLU A 135 -61.42 -24.35 -23.59
C GLU A 135 -62.62 -23.43 -23.86
N LYS A 136 -62.38 -22.23 -24.42
CA LYS A 136 -63.44 -21.28 -24.83
C LYS A 136 -63.96 -21.46 -26.27
N LYS A 137 -63.43 -22.41 -27.04
CA LYS A 137 -63.89 -22.76 -28.39
C LYS A 137 -64.65 -24.07 -28.38
#